data_AF-A0AA38GAG2-F1
#
_entry.id   AF-A0AA38GAG2-F1
#
_cell.length_a   1.000
_cell.length_b   1.000
_cell.length_c   1.000
_cell.angle_alpha   90.00
_cell.angle_beta   90.00
_cell.angle_gamma   90.00
#
_symmetry.space_group_name_H-M   'P 1'
#
loop_
_entity.id
_entity.type
_entity.pdbx_description
1 polymer ?
#
loop_
_entity_poly.entity_id
_entity_poly.type
_entity_poly.pdbx_seq_one_letter_code
_entity_poly.pdbx_strand_id
1 'polypeptide(L)'
;VEPKFHEDADKLKILVPFEECIHIKSSNAKVICPKSRSLQWESVVTFLSPSLKSFNHRVESGQTVEITIAQFWSSGNGSHATTLVDLEVEFHGISANKEEILLSGSDAPTKIDVEALSTETLAPVAVLTKVRVPYRPVKSVLLPLPKTLDRFPSGTQIYGLTLTYKFTVVEACNVLAHVPLLNNRIYDTQFESQFFMISDINKRVLAMGDVYPKATKLPK
;
A
#
# COMPACT_ATOMS: atom_id res chain seq x y z
N VAL A 1 14.73 -48.53 26.07
CA VAL A 1 14.81 -48.92 24.64
C VAL A 1 15.23 -47.69 23.88
N GLU A 2 16.50 -47.63 23.47
CA GLU A 2 16.98 -46.56 22.59
C GLU A 2 16.39 -46.74 21.19
N PRO A 3 16.01 -45.66 20.50
CA PRO A 3 15.45 -45.77 19.16
C PRO A 3 16.54 -46.20 18.16
N LYS A 4 16.31 -47.32 17.48
CA LYS A 4 17.11 -47.75 16.33
C LYS A 4 16.52 -47.16 15.05
N PHE A 5 17.30 -46.35 14.35
CA PHE A 5 16.96 -45.88 13.00
C PHE A 5 17.36 -46.93 11.95
N HIS A 6 16.64 -46.95 10.83
CA HIS A 6 16.86 -47.86 9.69
C HIS A 6 18.20 -47.54 8.99
N GLU A 7 19.00 -48.55 8.65
CA GLU A 7 20.36 -48.44 8.06
C GLU A 7 20.41 -47.81 6.65
N ASP A 8 19.28 -47.34 6.10
CA ASP A 8 19.22 -46.65 4.80
C ASP A 8 18.98 -45.14 4.90
N ALA A 9 19.05 -44.56 6.11
CA ALA A 9 18.92 -43.11 6.30
C ALA A 9 20.12 -42.29 5.78
N ASP A 10 21.22 -42.93 5.39
CA ASP A 10 22.46 -42.28 4.94
C ASP A 10 22.49 -41.92 3.44
N LYS A 11 21.36 -42.03 2.72
CA LYS A 11 21.26 -41.60 1.31
C LYS A 11 20.39 -40.37 1.06
N LEU A 12 20.04 -39.61 2.10
CA LEU A 12 19.53 -38.25 1.92
C LEU A 12 20.68 -37.25 1.92
N LYS A 13 21.47 -37.26 0.84
CA LYS A 13 22.09 -36.02 0.36
C LYS A 13 20.97 -35.14 -0.18
N ILE A 14 20.22 -34.51 0.70
CA ILE A 14 19.48 -33.30 0.34
C ILE A 14 20.56 -32.23 0.08
N LEU A 15 21.11 -32.23 -1.12
CA LEU A 15 21.69 -31.02 -1.68
C LEU A 15 20.50 -30.10 -1.95
N VAL A 16 20.13 -29.29 -0.96
CA VAL A 16 19.46 -28.03 -1.26
C VAL A 16 20.59 -27.06 -1.62
N PRO A 17 20.85 -26.76 -2.91
CA PRO A 17 21.61 -25.57 -3.23
C PRO A 17 20.75 -24.39 -2.80
N PHE A 18 21.04 -23.81 -1.64
CA PHE A 18 20.56 -22.48 -1.33
C PHE A 18 21.38 -21.46 -2.12
N GLU A 19 20.63 -20.50 -2.63
CA GLU A 19 20.96 -19.45 -3.58
C GLU A 19 22.21 -18.65 -3.19
N GLU A 20 22.98 -18.24 -4.19
CA GLU A 20 24.12 -17.34 -4.02
C GLU A 20 23.63 -15.97 -3.53
N CYS A 21 24.12 -15.56 -2.37
CA CYS A 21 23.79 -14.28 -1.72
C CYS A 21 24.34 -13.09 -2.52
N ILE A 22 23.47 -12.17 -2.95
CA ILE A 22 23.89 -10.81 -3.31
C ILE A 22 23.96 -9.98 -2.03
N HIS A 23 25.17 -9.55 -1.66
CA HIS A 23 25.40 -8.68 -0.50
C HIS A 23 25.49 -7.23 -0.95
N ILE A 24 24.40 -6.47 -0.81
CA ILE A 24 24.40 -5.02 -1.07
C ILE A 24 24.71 -4.31 0.24
N LYS A 25 25.86 -3.62 0.32
CA LYS A 25 26.20 -2.73 1.44
C LYS A 25 25.85 -1.29 1.06
N SER A 26 24.93 -0.68 1.80
CA SER A 26 24.71 0.77 1.79
C SER A 26 25.75 1.45 2.68
N SER A 27 26.44 2.46 2.16
CA SER A 27 27.47 3.23 2.88
C SER A 27 26.93 4.46 3.64
N ASN A 28 25.62 4.71 3.66
CA ASN A 28 25.04 5.87 4.34
C ASN A 28 23.87 5.50 5.26
N ALA A 29 23.70 6.32 6.31
CA ALA A 29 22.70 6.13 7.36
C ALA A 29 21.30 5.85 6.78
N LYS A 30 20.67 4.78 7.28
CA LYS A 30 19.35 4.31 6.87
C LYS A 30 18.31 5.41 7.10
N VAL A 31 17.91 6.12 6.05
CA VAL A 31 16.74 7.01 6.11
C VAL A 31 15.51 6.12 5.91
N ILE A 32 15.04 5.51 7.00
CA ILE A 32 13.70 4.90 7.00
C ILE A 32 12.72 6.07 7.12
N CYS A 33 11.82 6.24 6.17
CA CYS A 33 10.70 7.18 6.28
C CYS A 33 9.83 6.77 7.48
N PRO A 34 9.85 7.48 8.63
CA PRO A 34 9.37 6.88 9.88
C PRO A 34 7.84 6.83 10.02
N LYS A 35 7.07 7.32 9.03
CA LYS A 35 5.62 7.59 9.20
C LYS A 35 4.73 7.28 7.99
N SER A 36 5.29 6.81 6.89
CA SER A 36 4.54 6.44 5.68
C SER A 36 4.94 5.05 5.21
N ARG A 37 4.00 4.35 4.56
CA ARG A 37 4.31 3.11 3.87
C ARG A 37 5.31 3.43 2.77
N SER A 38 6.41 2.67 2.70
CA SER A 38 7.41 2.82 1.65
C SER A 38 6.77 2.64 0.27
N LEU A 39 7.29 3.36 -0.73
CA LEU A 39 6.99 3.06 -2.12
C LEU A 39 7.60 1.69 -2.43
N GLN A 40 6.73 0.72 -2.66
CA GLN A 40 7.12 -0.64 -3.00
C GLN A 40 6.48 -1.01 -4.33
N TRP A 41 7.30 -1.58 -5.20
CA TRP A 41 6.86 -2.21 -6.43
C TRP A 41 7.46 -3.60 -6.50
N GLU A 42 6.62 -4.54 -6.92
CA GLU A 42 6.99 -5.93 -7.09
C GLU A 42 6.39 -6.42 -8.40
N SER A 43 7.20 -7.11 -9.18
CA SER A 43 6.76 -7.71 -10.43
C SER A 43 7.47 -9.04 -10.64
N VAL A 44 6.70 -10.06 -11.00
CA VAL A 44 7.22 -11.35 -11.43
C VAL A 44 7.14 -11.39 -12.94
N VAL A 45 8.29 -11.51 -13.60
CA VAL A 45 8.40 -11.40 -15.06
C VAL A 45 9.21 -12.53 -15.67
N THR A 46 8.68 -13.10 -16.75
CA THR A 46 9.38 -14.14 -17.52
C THR A 46 10.19 -13.52 -18.66
N PHE A 47 11.49 -13.81 -18.72
CA PHE A 47 12.35 -13.43 -19.85
C PHE A 47 12.56 -14.63 -20.78
N LEU A 48 12.47 -14.40 -22.09
CA LEU A 48 12.84 -15.37 -23.12
C LEU A 48 14.14 -14.88 -23.75
N SER A 49 15.26 -15.58 -23.55
CA SER A 49 16.55 -15.07 -24.01
C SER A 49 16.69 -15.16 -25.54
N PRO A 50 17.20 -14.11 -26.22
CA PRO A 50 17.51 -12.76 -25.70
C PRO A 50 16.23 -11.91 -25.59
N SER A 51 16.03 -11.21 -24.47
CA SER A 51 14.95 -10.21 -24.34
C SER A 51 15.36 -9.05 -23.45
N LEU A 52 14.78 -7.88 -23.75
CA LEU A 52 14.89 -6.67 -22.97
C LEU A 52 13.50 -6.32 -22.42
N LYS A 53 13.45 -5.89 -21.15
CA LYS A 53 12.24 -5.35 -20.55
C LYS A 53 12.59 -4.11 -19.74
N SER A 54 11.77 -3.09 -19.88
CA SER A 54 11.90 -1.83 -19.14
C SER A 54 10.74 -1.68 -18.16
N PHE A 55 11.04 -1.19 -16.98
CA PHE A 55 10.07 -0.93 -15.93
C PHE A 55 10.22 0.50 -15.45
N ASN A 56 9.10 1.18 -15.27
CA ASN A 56 9.07 2.54 -14.75
C ASN A 56 8.41 2.51 -13.37
N HIS A 57 9.10 3.07 -12.37
CA HIS A 57 8.55 3.20 -11.04
C HIS A 57 8.82 4.59 -10.46
N ARG A 58 7.90 5.06 -9.62
CA ARG A 58 8.03 6.34 -8.93
C ARG A 58 9.15 6.24 -7.90
N VAL A 59 10.02 7.25 -7.88
CA VAL A 59 11.06 7.43 -6.87
C VAL A 59 10.85 8.75 -6.13
N GLU A 60 11.44 8.89 -4.95
CA GLU A 60 11.43 10.13 -4.16
C GLU A 60 12.86 10.66 -4.03
N SER A 61 13.02 11.97 -4.26
CA SER A 61 14.34 12.61 -4.18
C SER A 61 14.89 12.56 -2.76
N GLY A 62 16.20 12.37 -2.62
CA GLY A 62 16.88 12.36 -1.31
C GLY A 62 16.66 11.09 -0.49
N GLN A 63 16.00 10.07 -1.05
CA GLN A 63 15.82 8.76 -0.44
C GLN A 63 16.63 7.68 -1.17
N THR A 64 17.08 6.68 -0.42
CA THR A 64 17.75 5.51 -1.00
C THR A 64 16.73 4.61 -1.68
N VAL A 65 17.04 4.16 -2.90
CA VAL A 65 16.27 3.13 -3.61
C VAL A 65 16.94 1.77 -3.42
N GLU A 66 16.14 0.76 -3.07
CA GLU A 66 16.56 -0.64 -3.03
C GLU A 66 16.00 -1.37 -4.26
N ILE A 67 16.87 -1.97 -5.06
CA ILE A 67 16.49 -2.77 -6.23
C ILE A 67 16.94 -4.20 -5.99
N THR A 68 15.97 -5.11 -5.91
CA THR A 68 16.21 -6.53 -5.63
C THR A 68 15.72 -7.37 -6.80
N ILE A 69 16.62 -8.18 -7.36
CA ILE A 69 16.34 -9.11 -8.44
C ILE A 69 16.63 -10.50 -7.91
N ALA A 70 15.67 -11.41 -8.10
CA ALA A 70 15.81 -12.81 -7.73
C ALA A 70 15.33 -13.71 -8.87
N GLN A 71 16.00 -14.85 -9.04
CA GLN A 71 15.54 -15.87 -9.97
C GLN A 71 14.34 -16.60 -9.36
N PHE A 72 13.25 -16.71 -10.11
CA PHE A 72 12.10 -17.50 -9.63
C PHE A 72 12.43 -19.00 -9.69
N TRP A 73 11.96 -19.78 -8.71
CA TRP A 73 12.40 -21.16 -8.46
C TRP A 73 12.33 -22.12 -9.66
N SER A 74 11.38 -21.92 -10.59
CA SER A 74 11.20 -22.77 -11.77
C SER A 74 11.91 -22.25 -13.03
N SER A 75 12.61 -21.13 -12.93
CA SER A 75 13.31 -20.51 -14.06
C SER A 75 14.51 -21.35 -14.45
N GLY A 76 14.63 -21.71 -15.73
CA GLY A 76 15.75 -22.51 -16.23
C GLY A 76 15.64 -24.01 -15.94
N ASN A 77 14.49 -24.52 -15.49
CA ASN A 77 14.27 -25.96 -15.31
C ASN A 77 14.65 -26.74 -16.58
N GLY A 78 15.65 -27.63 -16.45
CA GLY A 78 16.19 -28.44 -17.56
C GLY A 78 17.41 -27.85 -18.27
N SER A 79 17.89 -26.66 -17.86
CA SER A 79 19.11 -26.04 -18.36
C SER A 79 20.14 -25.92 -17.24
N HIS A 80 21.39 -26.29 -17.54
CA HIS A 80 22.55 -26.03 -16.68
C HIS A 80 23.25 -24.69 -17.03
N ALA A 81 22.66 -23.90 -17.92
CA ALA A 81 23.25 -22.64 -18.35
C ALA A 81 23.09 -21.56 -17.26
N THR A 82 24.17 -20.82 -17.03
CA THR A 82 24.14 -19.62 -16.16
C THR A 82 23.20 -18.57 -16.74
N THR A 83 22.32 -18.02 -15.91
CA THR A 83 21.47 -16.89 -16.28
C THR A 83 22.28 -15.60 -16.14
N LEU A 84 22.44 -14.87 -17.24
CA LEU A 84 23.07 -13.55 -17.25
C LEU A 84 21.99 -12.48 -17.39
N VAL A 85 22.09 -11.43 -16.57
CA VAL A 85 21.16 -10.29 -16.58
C VAL A 85 21.99 -9.01 -16.64
N ASP A 86 21.75 -8.24 -17.69
CA ASP A 86 22.25 -6.87 -17.80
C ASP A 86 21.19 -5.92 -17.25
N LEU A 87 21.57 -5.05 -16.31
CA LEU A 87 20.70 -4.07 -15.67
C LEU A 87 21.21 -2.66 -15.93
N GLU A 88 20.34 -1.84 -16.50
CA GLU A 88 20.53 -0.40 -16.66
C GLU A 88 19.47 0.35 -15.86
N VAL A 89 19.89 1.39 -15.15
CA VAL A 89 19.01 2.20 -14.30
C VAL A 89 19.18 3.66 -14.69
N GLU A 90 18.08 4.27 -15.16
CA GLU A 90 18.03 5.68 -15.53
C GLU A 90 17.05 6.42 -14.62
N PHE A 91 17.44 7.61 -14.16
CA PHE A 91 16.60 8.48 -13.36
C PHE A 91 16.08 9.63 -14.20
N HIS A 92 14.77 9.66 -14.38
CA HIS A 92 14.04 10.75 -15.03
C HIS A 92 13.15 11.46 -14.01
N GLY A 93 12.94 12.75 -14.20
CA GLY A 93 12.02 13.47 -13.33
C GLY A 93 12.07 14.98 -13.49
N ILE A 94 10.88 15.58 -13.37
CA ILE A 94 10.70 17.01 -13.19
C ILE A 94 10.16 17.19 -11.76
N SER A 95 10.94 17.87 -10.93
CA SER A 95 10.53 18.24 -9.57
C SER A 95 9.83 19.59 -9.60
N ALA A 96 8.76 19.75 -8.83
CA ALA A 96 8.08 21.02 -8.64
C ALA A 96 8.36 21.57 -7.24
N ASN A 97 8.45 22.89 -7.12
CA ASN A 97 8.62 23.55 -5.81
C ASN A 97 7.41 23.39 -4.88
N LYS A 98 6.28 22.87 -5.37
CA LYS A 98 5.03 22.66 -4.64
C LYS A 98 4.49 21.26 -4.93
N GLU A 99 4.34 20.45 -3.87
CA GLU A 99 3.73 19.12 -3.96
C GLU A 99 2.20 19.17 -3.99
N GLU A 100 1.61 20.12 -3.28
CA GLU A 100 0.16 20.35 -3.23
C GLU A 100 -0.19 21.71 -3.83
N ILE A 101 -1.17 21.71 -4.74
CA ILE A 101 -1.68 22.92 -5.38
C ILE A 101 -3.09 23.18 -4.85
N LEU A 102 -3.23 24.24 -4.07
CA LEU A 102 -4.53 24.77 -3.68
C LEU A 102 -4.95 25.86 -4.67
N LEU A 103 -6.11 25.66 -5.30
CA LEU A 103 -6.73 26.65 -6.17
C LEU A 103 -7.99 27.18 -5.48
N SER A 104 -7.93 28.41 -5.00
CA SER A 104 -9.10 29.12 -4.47
C SER A 104 -9.64 30.08 -5.52
N GLY A 105 -10.96 30.16 -5.65
CA GLY A 105 -11.61 30.98 -6.69
C GLY A 105 -11.38 32.48 -6.53
N SER A 106 -10.96 32.94 -5.36
CA SER A 106 -10.64 34.34 -5.07
C SER A 106 -9.15 34.68 -5.21
N ASP A 107 -8.28 33.68 -5.39
CA ASP A 107 -6.85 33.87 -5.25
C ASP A 107 -6.20 34.20 -6.60
N ALA A 108 -5.07 34.90 -6.55
CA ALA A 108 -4.25 35.16 -7.72
C ALA A 108 -3.69 33.85 -8.32
N PRO A 109 -3.30 33.84 -9.60
CA PRO A 109 -2.71 32.66 -10.23
C PRO A 109 -1.53 32.09 -9.43
N THR A 110 -1.58 30.79 -9.14
CA THR A 110 -0.52 30.09 -8.42
C THR A 110 0.64 29.78 -9.36
N LYS A 111 1.78 30.47 -9.18
CA LYS A 111 3.04 30.13 -9.86
C LYS A 111 3.60 28.80 -9.33
N ILE A 112 4.05 27.94 -10.25
CA ILE A 112 4.72 26.67 -9.98
C ILE A 112 6.06 26.71 -10.70
N ASP A 113 7.15 26.58 -9.95
CA ASP A 113 8.49 26.49 -10.50
C ASP A 113 8.90 25.02 -10.57
N VAL A 114 9.50 24.62 -11.68
CA VAL A 114 9.89 23.24 -11.94
C VAL A 114 11.36 23.16 -12.33
N GLU A 115 12.00 22.07 -11.92
CA GLU A 115 13.40 21.78 -12.17
C GLU A 115 13.53 20.33 -12.66
N ALA A 116 14.40 20.09 -13.63
CA ALA A 116 14.65 18.77 -14.19
C ALA A 116 16.11 18.36 -13.98
N LEU A 117 16.36 17.06 -13.79
CA LEU A 117 17.72 16.53 -13.64
C LEU A 117 18.49 16.49 -14.97
N SER A 118 17.77 16.38 -16.06
CA SER A 118 18.28 16.30 -17.44
C SER A 118 17.31 17.01 -18.39
N THR A 119 17.60 16.97 -19.69
CA THR A 119 16.69 17.52 -20.72
C THR A 119 15.41 16.70 -20.77
N GLU A 120 14.31 17.26 -20.28
CA GLU A 120 13.00 16.63 -20.21
C GLU A 120 11.93 17.49 -20.89
N THR A 121 10.87 16.86 -21.40
CA THR A 121 9.73 17.60 -22.01
C THR A 121 8.66 17.88 -20.97
N LEU A 122 8.36 19.16 -20.74
CA LEU A 122 7.33 19.59 -19.79
C LEU A 122 5.95 19.67 -20.47
N ALA A 123 5.02 18.80 -20.04
CA ALA A 123 3.63 18.78 -20.51
C ALA A 123 2.65 18.54 -19.33
N PRO A 124 2.38 19.56 -18.48
CA PRO A 124 1.55 19.40 -17.29
C PRO A 124 0.08 19.20 -17.65
N VAL A 125 -0.60 18.31 -16.93
CA VAL A 125 -2.04 18.02 -17.07
C VAL A 125 -2.69 18.03 -15.69
N ALA A 126 -3.80 18.74 -15.54
CA ALA A 126 -4.58 18.79 -14.30
C ALA A 126 -6.06 18.46 -14.59
N VAL A 127 -6.60 17.45 -13.90
CA VAL A 127 -7.99 17.01 -14.06
C VAL A 127 -8.62 16.79 -12.68
N LEU A 128 -9.74 17.46 -12.42
CA LEU A 128 -10.53 17.26 -11.21
C LEU A 128 -11.47 16.07 -11.42
N THR A 129 -11.14 14.93 -10.80
CA THR A 129 -11.85 13.66 -11.00
C THR A 129 -12.78 13.27 -9.85
N LYS A 130 -12.61 13.89 -8.68
CA LYS A 130 -13.30 13.51 -7.44
C LYS A 130 -13.75 14.75 -6.68
N VAL A 131 -14.90 14.63 -6.01
CA VAL A 131 -15.39 15.62 -5.06
C VAL A 131 -15.33 15.01 -3.67
N ARG A 132 -14.77 15.74 -2.71
CA ARG A 132 -14.74 15.35 -1.31
C ARG A 132 -15.71 16.21 -0.52
N VAL A 133 -16.69 15.57 0.11
CA VAL A 133 -17.69 16.26 0.94
C VAL A 133 -17.47 15.86 2.40
N PRO A 134 -17.20 16.80 3.32
CA PRO A 134 -17.09 16.49 4.74
C PRO A 134 -18.48 16.24 5.33
N TYR A 135 -18.65 15.12 6.03
CA TYR A 135 -19.87 14.80 6.75
C TYR A 135 -19.65 14.84 8.25
N ARG A 136 -20.61 15.42 8.97
CA ARG A 136 -20.70 15.33 10.43
C ARG A 136 -21.69 14.23 10.82
N PRO A 137 -21.45 13.50 11.92
CA PRO A 137 -22.38 12.46 12.36
C PRO A 137 -23.69 13.10 12.82
N VAL A 138 -24.81 12.56 12.34
CA VAL A 138 -26.16 12.96 12.80
C VAL A 138 -26.51 12.32 14.15
N LYS A 139 -25.82 11.24 14.52
CA LYS A 139 -25.99 10.54 15.78
C LYS A 139 -24.64 10.00 16.24
N SER A 140 -24.36 10.11 17.54
CA SER A 140 -23.19 9.54 18.20
C SER A 140 -23.66 8.78 19.43
N VAL A 141 -23.34 7.49 19.50
CA VAL A 141 -23.77 6.60 20.59
C VAL A 141 -22.56 5.87 21.13
N LEU A 142 -22.25 6.08 22.41
CA LEU A 142 -21.21 5.36 23.14
C LEU A 142 -21.87 4.38 24.11
N LEU A 143 -21.62 3.08 23.95
CA LEU A 143 -22.21 2.05 24.79
C LEU A 143 -21.16 0.99 25.19
N PRO A 144 -21.29 0.39 26.39
CA PRO A 144 -20.46 -0.76 26.76
C PRO A 144 -20.79 -1.95 25.84
N LEU A 145 -19.76 -2.62 25.34
CA LEU A 145 -19.91 -3.84 24.54
C LEU A 145 -20.25 -5.07 25.43
N PRO A 146 -20.74 -6.19 24.84
CA PRO A 146 -21.10 -7.39 25.59
C PRO A 146 -19.99 -7.92 26.51
N LYS A 147 -20.30 -7.98 27.82
CA LYS A 147 -19.35 -8.34 28.90
C LYS A 147 -18.70 -9.72 28.77
N THR A 148 -19.34 -10.64 28.05
CA THR A 148 -18.89 -12.03 27.91
C THR A 148 -17.67 -12.17 27.00
N LEU A 149 -17.46 -11.20 26.09
CA LEU A 149 -16.40 -11.24 25.09
C LEU A 149 -15.53 -9.97 25.15
N ASP A 150 -16.15 -8.80 25.36
CA ASP A 150 -15.50 -7.50 25.21
C ASP A 150 -15.08 -6.91 26.57
N ARG A 151 -14.35 -7.72 27.34
CA ARG A 151 -13.79 -7.33 28.64
C ARG A 151 -12.38 -7.88 28.79
N PHE A 152 -11.43 -7.01 29.13
CA PHE A 152 -10.07 -7.45 29.42
C PHE A 152 -10.03 -8.34 30.67
N PRO A 153 -9.04 -9.26 30.78
CA PRO A 153 -8.86 -10.09 31.97
C PRO A 153 -8.69 -9.29 33.27
N SER A 154 -8.17 -8.06 33.19
CA SER A 154 -8.06 -7.10 34.30
C SER A 154 -9.41 -6.57 34.79
N GLY A 155 -10.50 -6.85 34.07
CA GLY A 155 -11.84 -6.37 34.37
C GLY A 155 -12.21 -5.06 33.66
N THR A 156 -11.31 -4.46 32.86
CA THR A 156 -11.59 -3.25 32.07
C THR A 156 -12.63 -3.54 30.98
N GLN A 157 -13.70 -2.73 30.95
CA GLN A 157 -14.79 -2.82 29.98
C GLN A 157 -14.42 -2.13 28.66
N ILE A 158 -14.71 -2.77 27.53
CA ILE A 158 -14.58 -2.16 26.20
C ILE A 158 -15.89 -1.43 25.84
N TYR A 159 -15.77 -0.25 25.22
CA TYR A 159 -16.89 0.57 24.78
C TYR A 159 -16.88 0.73 23.26
N GLY A 160 -18.06 0.65 22.65
CA GLY A 160 -18.27 0.89 21.23
C GLY A 160 -18.83 2.28 20.99
N LEU A 161 -18.16 3.08 20.15
CA LEU A 161 -18.66 4.36 19.64
C LEU A 161 -19.26 4.16 18.23
N THR A 162 -20.58 4.26 18.12
CA THR A 162 -21.28 4.23 16.83
C THR A 162 -21.60 5.63 16.35
N LEU A 163 -21.02 6.02 15.22
CA LEU A 163 -21.28 7.28 14.53
C LEU A 163 -22.18 7.03 13.31
N THR A 164 -23.35 7.65 13.28
CA THR A 164 -24.28 7.55 12.14
C THR A 164 -24.14 8.77 11.25
N TYR A 165 -23.93 8.54 9.96
CA TYR A 165 -23.88 9.58 8.92
C TYR A 165 -25.04 9.37 7.94
N LYS A 166 -25.55 10.46 7.38
CA LYS A 166 -26.59 10.43 6.34
C LYS A 166 -26.12 11.24 5.15
N PHE A 167 -26.23 10.67 3.97
CA PHE A 167 -25.93 11.32 2.70
C PHE A 167 -26.88 10.80 1.62
N THR A 168 -27.01 11.56 0.53
CA THR A 168 -27.87 11.23 -0.60
C THR A 168 -27.04 11.12 -1.86
N VAL A 169 -27.27 10.07 -2.64
CA VAL A 169 -26.63 9.83 -3.93
C VAL A 169 -27.63 10.22 -5.02
N VAL A 170 -27.40 11.35 -5.70
CA VAL A 170 -28.33 11.85 -6.73
C VAL A 170 -28.26 11.01 -8.01
N GLU A 171 -27.07 10.52 -8.32
CA GLU A 171 -26.76 9.67 -9.47
C GLU A 171 -25.75 8.60 -9.05
N ALA A 172 -25.83 7.42 -9.68
CA ALA A 172 -24.97 6.30 -9.33
C ALA A 172 -23.49 6.66 -9.50
N CYS A 173 -22.73 6.60 -8.42
CA CYS A 173 -21.34 7.05 -8.39
C CYS A 173 -20.47 6.17 -7.48
N ASN A 174 -19.16 6.27 -7.66
CA ASN A 174 -18.19 5.60 -6.79
C ASN A 174 -17.99 6.42 -5.52
N VAL A 175 -18.40 5.87 -4.38
CA VAL A 175 -18.23 6.50 -3.07
C VAL A 175 -17.09 5.80 -2.33
N LEU A 176 -16.18 6.60 -1.78
CA LEU A 176 -15.13 6.16 -0.87
C LEU A 176 -15.40 6.74 0.51
N ALA A 177 -15.83 5.91 1.45
CA ALA A 177 -15.92 6.31 2.85
C ALA A 177 -14.52 6.44 3.44
N HIS A 178 -14.14 7.65 3.83
CA HIS A 178 -12.81 7.94 4.34
C HIS A 178 -12.89 8.69 5.67
N VAL A 179 -12.25 8.12 6.69
CA VAL A 179 -12.07 8.67 8.03
C VAL A 179 -10.60 9.03 8.19
N PRO A 180 -10.20 10.30 7.97
CA PRO A 180 -8.79 10.69 7.88
C PRO A 180 -7.95 10.38 9.12
N LEU A 181 -8.58 10.36 10.31
CA LEU A 181 -7.89 10.07 11.55
C LEU A 181 -7.53 8.58 11.70
N LEU A 182 -8.33 7.68 11.12
CA LEU A 182 -8.24 6.24 11.39
C LEU A 182 -7.70 5.45 10.19
N ASN A 183 -8.04 5.81 8.95
CA ASN A 183 -7.60 5.05 7.79
C ASN A 183 -6.08 5.06 7.60
N ASN A 184 -5.59 4.01 6.94
CA ASN A 184 -4.16 3.73 6.74
C ASN A 184 -3.34 3.49 8.02
N ARG A 185 -4.02 3.20 9.14
CA ARG A 185 -3.38 2.89 10.42
C ARG A 185 -4.09 1.69 11.05
N ILE A 186 -3.39 0.55 11.15
CA ILE A 186 -3.89 -0.64 11.86
C ILE A 186 -3.52 -0.54 13.32
N TYR A 187 -2.21 -0.58 13.61
CA TYR A 187 -1.68 -0.63 14.96
C TYR A 187 -1.33 0.75 15.52
N ASP A 188 -1.09 1.74 14.64
CA ASP A 188 -0.73 3.12 15.03
C ASP A 188 -1.97 3.99 15.29
N THR A 189 -3.00 3.42 15.93
CA THR A 189 -4.19 4.18 16.35
C THR A 189 -4.48 3.98 17.82
N GLN A 190 -5.12 4.98 18.43
CA GLN A 190 -5.57 4.90 19.83
C GLN A 190 -6.84 4.06 19.99
N PHE A 191 -7.44 3.62 18.88
CA PHE A 191 -8.68 2.85 18.87
C PHE A 191 -8.36 1.40 18.52
N GLU A 192 -8.98 0.46 19.21
CA GLU A 192 -8.77 -0.98 18.93
C GLU A 192 -9.39 -1.44 17.61
N SER A 193 -10.41 -0.71 17.12
CA SER A 193 -11.21 -1.13 15.99
C SER A 193 -11.74 0.06 15.22
N GLN A 194 -11.79 -0.11 13.90
CA GLN A 194 -12.46 0.77 12.97
C GLN A 194 -13.15 -0.06 11.91
N PHE A 195 -14.41 0.24 11.62
CA PHE A 195 -15.10 -0.24 10.43
C PHE A 195 -16.25 0.71 10.11
N PHE A 196 -16.66 0.71 8.85
CA PHE A 196 -17.86 1.39 8.40
C PHE A 196 -18.76 0.42 7.65
N MET A 197 -20.05 0.76 7.66
CA MET A 197 -21.07 0.07 6.90
C MET A 197 -21.94 1.13 6.22
N ILE A 198 -22.10 1.00 4.91
CA ILE A 198 -23.02 1.80 4.12
C ILE A 198 -24.24 0.94 3.84
N SER A 199 -25.40 1.39 4.28
CA SER A 199 -26.68 0.71 4.08
C SER A 199 -27.67 1.63 3.39
N ASP A 200 -28.58 1.05 2.62
CA ASP A 200 -29.69 1.78 2.01
C ASP A 200 -30.80 2.09 3.04
N ILE A 201 -31.86 2.76 2.59
CA ILE A 201 -33.02 3.09 3.42
C ILE A 201 -33.76 1.86 3.95
N ASN A 202 -33.65 0.73 3.26
CA ASN A 202 -34.22 -0.56 3.65
C ASN A 202 -33.27 -1.35 4.57
N LYS A 203 -32.18 -0.73 5.04
CA LYS A 203 -31.12 -1.34 5.88
C LYS A 203 -30.36 -2.46 5.19
N ARG A 204 -30.43 -2.57 3.86
CA ARG A 204 -29.58 -3.48 3.10
C ARG A 204 -28.16 -2.92 3.06
N VAL A 205 -27.20 -3.74 3.43
CA VAL A 205 -25.78 -3.38 3.36
C VAL A 205 -25.33 -3.35 1.91
N LEU A 206 -24.80 -2.20 1.49
CA LEU A 206 -24.27 -1.96 0.14
C LEU A 206 -22.73 -2.04 0.11
N ALA A 207 -22.08 -1.58 1.18
CA ALA A 207 -20.63 -1.60 1.30
C ALA A 207 -20.19 -1.72 2.76
N MET A 208 -19.02 -2.31 2.97
CA MET A 208 -18.33 -2.35 4.26
C MET A 208 -16.83 -2.15 4.02
N GLY A 209 -16.14 -1.64 5.03
CA GLY A 209 -14.69 -1.53 5.00
C GLY A 209 -14.14 -1.03 6.32
N ASP A 210 -12.83 -0.89 6.40
CA ASP A 210 -12.08 -0.65 7.62
C ASP A 210 -10.91 0.32 7.38
N VAL A 211 -9.70 -0.06 7.79
CA VAL A 211 -8.43 0.64 7.65
C VAL A 211 -8.15 1.05 6.20
N TYR A 212 -8.42 0.18 5.22
CA TYR A 212 -8.11 0.40 3.79
C TYR A 212 -9.39 0.43 2.95
N PRO A 213 -10.17 1.53 3.02
CA PRO A 213 -11.43 1.61 2.30
C PRO A 213 -11.20 1.55 0.78
N LYS A 214 -12.08 0.84 0.09
CA LYS A 214 -12.14 0.81 -1.37
C LYS A 214 -13.36 1.58 -1.84
N ALA A 215 -13.24 2.22 -3.02
CA ALA A 215 -14.38 2.89 -3.61
C ALA A 215 -15.43 1.86 -4.02
N THR A 216 -16.69 2.11 -3.70
CA THR A 216 -17.81 1.23 -4.06
C THR A 216 -18.83 2.01 -4.88
N LYS A 217 -19.30 1.41 -5.97
CA LYS A 217 -20.35 1.98 -6.80
C LYS A 217 -21.68 1.89 -6.05
N LEU A 218 -22.25 3.01 -5.65
CA LEU A 218 -23.56 3.06 -5.03
C LEU A 218 -24.62 3.37 -6.09
N PRO A 219 -25.80 2.70 -6.05
CA PRO A 219 -26.93 3.09 -6.85
C PRO A 219 -27.50 4.44 -6.37
N LYS A 220 -28.38 5.02 -7.17
CA LYS A 220 -29.22 6.15 -6.78
C LYS A 220 -30.19 5.74 -5.67
#